data_AF-A0A949DUY2-F1
#
_entry.id   AF-A0A949DUY2-F1
#
_cell.length_a   1.000
_cell.length_b   1.000
_cell.length_c   1.000
_cell.angle_alpha   90.00
_cell.angle_beta   90.00
_cell.angle_gamma   90.00
#
_symmetry.space_group_name_H-M   'P 1'
#
loop_
_entity.id
_entity.type
_entity.pdbx_description
1 polymer ?
#
loop_
_entity_poly.entity_id
_entity_poly.type
_entity_poly.pdbx_seq_one_letter_code
_entity_poly.pdbx_strand_id
1 'polypeptide(L)'
;NWNIIIVVKAIDLAWISIRIRPLQQRYYEKPPRKRKENIISKEVIQNILTVGFVMGIGTLFMFYSYGVETDKARSIAFTTLIMFQLFNVLTYRAKNFKINIETSGFLIGSVIISVLMQLAVLYTPLNVAFKIVPLGLFDWIKILLVSCTLYIILESRKMFMNYRETKP
;
A
#
# COMPACT_ATOMS: atom_id res chain seq x y z
N ASN A 1 -3.88 20.19 -1.66
CA ASN A 1 -3.98 20.34 -0.19
C ASN A 1 -2.71 19.77 0.44
N TRP A 2 -1.80 20.61 0.93
CA TRP A 2 -0.45 20.22 1.41
C TRP A 2 -0.47 19.17 2.54
N ASN A 3 -1.55 19.13 3.29
CA ASN A 3 -1.82 18.19 4.36
C ASN A 3 -1.91 16.73 3.87
N ILE A 4 -2.58 16.49 2.74
CA ILE A 4 -2.68 15.15 2.12
C ILE A 4 -1.28 14.63 1.73
N ILE A 5 -0.42 15.54 1.27
CA ILE A 5 0.95 15.21 0.88
C ILE A 5 1.77 14.76 2.11
N ILE A 6 1.50 15.28 3.31
CA ILE A 6 2.22 14.89 4.53
C ILE A 6 1.90 13.45 4.94
N VAL A 7 0.63 13.04 4.89
CA VAL A 7 0.22 11.67 5.25
C VAL A 7 0.73 10.65 4.22
N VAL A 8 0.67 11.01 2.94
CA VAL A 8 1.26 10.19 1.86
C VAL A 8 2.78 10.12 2.01
N LYS A 9 3.45 11.23 2.35
CA LYS A 9 4.90 11.24 2.61
C LYS A 9 5.32 10.37 3.79
N ALA A 10 4.50 10.24 4.83
CA ALA A 10 4.79 9.33 5.94
C ALA A 10 4.81 7.86 5.49
N ILE A 11 3.94 7.51 4.53
CA ILE A 11 3.96 6.19 3.88
C ILE A 11 5.19 6.05 2.98
N ASP A 12 5.59 7.11 2.26
CA ASP A 12 6.83 7.11 1.46
C ASP A 12 8.07 6.93 2.35
N LEU A 13 8.06 7.39 3.60
CA LEU A 13 9.13 7.10 4.56
C LEU A 13 9.20 5.60 4.89
N ALA A 14 8.07 4.90 4.95
CA ALA A 14 8.05 3.44 5.09
C ALA A 14 8.66 2.76 3.85
N TRP A 15 8.39 3.27 2.65
CA TRP A 15 9.02 2.82 1.41
C TRP A 15 10.53 3.05 1.39
N ILE A 16 10.96 4.23 1.82
CA ILE A 16 12.37 4.59 1.96
C ILE A 16 13.05 3.67 2.98
N SER A 17 12.39 3.38 4.10
CA SER A 17 12.81 2.39 5.11
C SER A 17 13.06 0.99 4.52
N ILE A 18 12.19 0.52 3.64
CA ILE A 18 12.38 -0.75 2.92
C ILE A 18 13.64 -0.70 2.05
N ARG A 19 13.91 0.45 1.42
CA ARG A 19 15.08 0.67 0.57
C ARG A 19 16.40 0.78 1.34
N ILE A 20 16.36 1.27 2.58
CA ILE A 20 17.55 1.48 3.44
C ILE A 20 17.95 0.21 4.19
N ARG A 21 17.13 -0.86 4.21
CA ARG A 21 17.56 -2.13 4.80
C ARG A 21 18.83 -2.62 4.13
N PRO A 22 19.86 -3.02 4.92
CA PRO A 22 21.18 -3.25 4.39
C PRO A 22 21.13 -4.37 3.36
N LEU A 23 21.34 -4.01 2.09
CA LEU A 23 21.62 -4.90 0.97
C LEU A 23 22.95 -5.68 1.18
N GLN A 24 23.46 -5.76 2.41
CA GLN A 24 24.90 -5.86 2.69
C GLN A 24 25.42 -7.28 2.94
N GLN A 25 24.64 -8.35 2.79
CA GLN A 25 25.18 -9.71 2.95
C GLN A 25 25.02 -10.64 1.74
N ARG A 26 24.38 -10.19 0.65
CA ARG A 26 24.23 -11.01 -0.57
C ARG A 26 24.65 -10.31 -1.86
N TYR A 27 25.22 -9.12 -1.76
CA TYR A 27 25.61 -8.31 -2.93
C TYR A 27 26.96 -8.72 -3.54
N TYR A 28 27.82 -9.40 -2.77
CA TYR A 28 29.15 -9.82 -3.24
C TYR A 28 29.15 -11.11 -4.07
N GLU A 29 28.07 -11.90 -4.04
CA GLU A 29 27.98 -13.19 -4.76
C GLU A 29 27.22 -13.09 -6.09
N LYS A 30 26.59 -11.94 -6.39
CA LYS A 30 25.83 -11.78 -7.63
C LYS A 30 26.69 -11.11 -8.70
N PRO A 31 26.80 -11.71 -9.90
CA PRO A 31 27.51 -11.06 -11.01
C PRO A 31 26.87 -9.69 -11.32
N PRO A 32 27.67 -8.70 -11.72
CA PRO A 32 27.19 -7.34 -11.98
C PRO A 32 26.07 -7.37 -13.03
N ARG A 33 24.98 -6.67 -12.70
CA ARG A 33 23.78 -6.55 -13.55
C ARG A 33 24.18 -6.08 -14.94
N LYS A 34 23.74 -6.79 -16.00
CA LYS A 34 24.16 -6.48 -17.38
C LYS A 34 23.68 -5.06 -17.75
N ARG A 35 24.55 -4.21 -18.29
CA ARG A 35 24.25 -2.80 -18.69
C ARG A 35 23.05 -2.64 -19.63
N LYS A 36 22.63 -3.71 -20.34
CA LYS A 36 21.49 -3.71 -21.27
C LYS A 36 20.16 -4.13 -20.64
N GLU A 37 20.11 -4.43 -19.34
CA GLU A 37 18.84 -4.69 -18.66
C GLU A 37 18.11 -3.37 -18.37
N ASN A 38 16.91 -3.21 -18.93
CA ASN A 38 16.07 -2.08 -18.63
C ASN A 38 15.68 -2.09 -17.14
N ILE A 39 15.91 -0.95 -16.47
CA ILE A 39 15.53 -0.73 -15.06
C ILE A 39 14.01 -0.88 -14.88
N ILE A 40 13.26 -0.51 -15.92
CA ILE A 40 11.81 -0.67 -16.03
C ILE A 40 11.55 -1.82 -16.99
N SER A 41 11.34 -3.03 -16.47
CA SER A 41 10.88 -4.16 -17.27
C SER A 41 9.38 -4.03 -17.56
N LYS A 42 8.90 -4.72 -18.61
CA LYS A 42 7.46 -4.79 -18.91
C LYS A 42 6.65 -5.29 -17.71
N GLU A 43 7.22 -6.18 -16.90
CA GLU A 43 6.61 -6.71 -15.68
C GLU A 43 6.41 -5.64 -14.61
N VAL A 44 7.40 -4.76 -14.40
CA VAL A 44 7.30 -3.65 -13.45
C VAL A 44 6.19 -2.68 -13.88
N ILE A 45 6.11 -2.35 -15.17
CA ILE A 45 5.03 -1.49 -15.71
C ILE A 45 3.67 -2.15 -15.50
N GLN A 46 3.52 -3.42 -15.86
CA GLN A 46 2.26 -4.14 -15.69
C GLN A 46 1.85 -4.21 -14.22
N ASN A 47 2.80 -4.34 -13.30
CA ASN A 47 2.52 -4.32 -11.87
C ASN A 47 2.00 -2.95 -11.41
N ILE A 48 2.68 -1.86 -11.80
CA ILE A 48 2.25 -0.49 -11.48
C ILE A 48 0.83 -0.23 -12.02
N LEU A 49 0.57 -0.60 -13.28
CA LEU A 49 -0.75 -0.46 -13.89
C LEU A 49 -1.83 -1.25 -13.13
N THR A 50 -1.51 -2.48 -12.71
CA THR A 50 -2.48 -3.34 -12.00
C THR A 50 -2.79 -2.80 -10.61
N VAL A 51 -1.76 -2.40 -9.87
CA VAL A 51 -1.93 -1.78 -8.54
C VAL A 51 -2.77 -0.51 -8.67
N GLY A 52 -2.41 0.39 -9.59
CA GLY A 52 -3.14 1.64 -9.79
C GLY A 52 -4.59 1.41 -10.22
N PHE A 53 -4.83 0.43 -11.09
CA PHE A 53 -6.18 0.10 -11.57
C PHE A 53 -7.06 -0.47 -10.44
N VAL A 54 -6.56 -1.41 -9.65
CA VAL A 54 -7.31 -1.98 -8.52
C VAL A 54 -7.59 -0.92 -7.45
N MET A 55 -6.60 -0.10 -7.12
CA MET A 55 -6.78 1.01 -6.18
C MET A 55 -7.82 2.02 -6.70
N GLY A 56 -7.73 2.40 -7.97
CA GLY A 56 -8.66 3.34 -8.60
C GLY A 56 -10.09 2.83 -8.56
N ILE A 57 -10.34 1.60 -9.00
CA ILE A 57 -11.67 0.99 -8.99
C ILE A 57 -12.20 0.85 -7.57
N GLY A 58 -11.40 0.34 -6.64
CA GLY A 58 -11.85 0.14 -5.26
C GLY A 58 -12.19 1.44 -4.54
N THR A 59 -11.39 2.49 -4.76
CA THR A 59 -11.66 3.83 -4.21
C THR A 59 -12.88 4.46 -4.85
N LEU A 60 -13.04 4.37 -6.18
CA LEU A 60 -14.23 4.89 -6.88
C LEU A 60 -15.50 4.17 -6.45
N PHE A 61 -15.45 2.85 -6.28
CA PHE A 61 -16.57 2.05 -5.78
C PHE A 61 -17.01 2.51 -4.39
N MET A 62 -16.06 2.70 -3.46
CA MET A 62 -16.36 3.22 -2.13
C MET A 62 -16.88 4.66 -2.18
N PHE A 63 -16.32 5.51 -3.04
CA PHE A 63 -16.77 6.89 -3.20
C PHE A 63 -18.22 6.96 -3.72
N TYR A 64 -18.57 6.14 -4.71
CA TYR A 64 -19.93 6.07 -5.26
C TYR A 64 -20.93 5.51 -4.25
N SER A 65 -20.56 4.46 -3.51
CA SER A 65 -21.44 3.81 -2.52
C SER A 65 -21.88 4.73 -1.38
N TYR A 66 -21.16 5.82 -1.10
CA TYR A 66 -21.47 6.74 0.01
C TYR A 66 -22.12 8.06 -0.45
N GLY A 67 -22.47 8.18 -1.72
CA GLY A 67 -23.06 9.38 -2.29
C GLY A 67 -21.99 10.39 -2.70
N VAL A 68 -21.81 10.49 -4.01
CA VAL A 68 -20.98 11.51 -4.66
C VAL A 68 -21.47 12.88 -4.17
N GLU A 69 -20.54 13.74 -3.74
CA GLU A 69 -20.76 15.10 -3.16
C GLU A 69 -20.80 15.23 -1.63
N THR A 70 -20.79 14.13 -0.86
CA THR A 70 -20.68 14.25 0.61
C THR A 70 -19.23 14.41 1.08
N ASP A 71 -18.99 15.21 2.12
CA ASP A 71 -17.68 15.28 2.79
C ASP A 71 -17.28 13.93 3.41
N LYS A 72 -18.30 13.12 3.76
CA LYS A 72 -18.10 11.73 4.18
C LYS A 72 -17.51 10.87 3.06
N ALA A 73 -18.03 10.95 1.82
CA ALA A 73 -17.49 10.18 0.69
C ALA A 73 -16.03 10.54 0.39
N ARG A 74 -15.66 11.83 0.48
CA ARG A 74 -14.26 12.27 0.33
C ARG A 74 -13.34 11.67 1.40
N SER A 75 -13.81 11.67 2.65
CA SER A 75 -13.11 11.10 3.81
C SER A 75 -12.89 9.59 3.65
N ILE A 76 -13.90 8.89 3.14
CA ILE A 76 -13.85 7.45 2.87
C ILE A 76 -12.88 7.15 1.74
N ALA A 77 -12.97 7.88 0.63
CA ALA A 77 -12.06 7.70 -0.50
C ALA A 77 -10.60 7.89 -0.08
N PHE A 78 -10.33 8.94 0.70
CA PHE A 78 -9.00 9.22 1.26
C PHE A 78 -8.50 8.10 2.17
N THR A 79 -9.31 7.66 3.13
CA THR A 79 -8.94 6.58 4.06
C THR A 79 -8.74 5.25 3.33
N THR A 80 -9.56 4.98 2.31
CA THR A 80 -9.44 3.77 1.47
C THR A 80 -8.14 3.76 0.67
N LEU A 81 -7.74 4.90 0.09
CA LEU A 81 -6.46 5.03 -0.61
C LEU A 81 -5.27 4.76 0.32
N ILE A 82 -5.31 5.30 1.54
CA ILE A 82 -4.26 5.09 2.53
C ILE A 82 -4.16 3.62 2.93
N MET A 83 -5.31 2.98 3.17
CA MET A 83 -5.35 1.56 3.47
C MET A 83 -4.80 0.72 2.32
N PHE A 84 -5.17 1.02 1.09
CA PHE A 84 -4.61 0.34 -0.07
C PHE A 84 -3.09 0.46 -0.15
N GLN A 85 -2.52 1.64 0.14
CA GLN A 85 -1.06 1.81 0.16
C GLN A 85 -0.40 0.94 1.25
N LEU A 86 -1.00 0.85 2.43
CA LEU A 86 -0.51 -0.02 3.51
C LEU A 86 -0.55 -1.50 3.11
N PHE A 87 -1.66 -1.98 2.55
CA PHE A 87 -1.78 -3.36 2.08
C PHE A 87 -0.83 -3.66 0.91
N ASN A 88 -0.61 -2.70 0.01
CA ASN A 88 0.35 -2.84 -1.07
C ASN A 88 1.77 -3.04 -0.53
N VAL A 89 2.20 -2.23 0.45
CA VAL A 89 3.50 -2.40 1.14
C VAL A 89 3.61 -3.77 1.81
N LEU A 90 2.54 -4.25 2.44
CA LEU A 90 2.51 -5.60 3.03
C LEU A 90 2.66 -6.69 1.96
N THR A 91 2.01 -6.55 0.80
CA THR A 91 2.09 -7.51 -0.31
C THR A 91 3.49 -7.62 -0.93
N TYR A 92 4.22 -6.51 -1.02
CA TYR A 92 5.61 -6.56 -1.51
C TYR A 92 6.49 -7.42 -0.62
N ARG A 93 6.23 -7.46 0.68
CA ARG A 93 7.02 -8.23 1.64
C ARG A 93 6.49 -9.63 1.91
N ALA A 94 5.18 -9.86 1.79
CA ALA A 94 4.59 -11.19 1.85
C ALA A 94 5.20 -12.08 0.76
N LYS A 95 5.49 -13.33 1.09
CA LYS A 95 5.92 -14.32 0.10
C LYS A 95 5.03 -15.55 0.25
N ASN A 96 4.21 -15.84 -0.75
CA ASN A 96 3.27 -16.97 -0.76
C ASN A 96 2.33 -16.94 0.46
N PHE A 97 1.71 -15.79 0.73
CA PHE A 97 0.82 -15.56 1.88
C PHE A 97 1.47 -15.71 3.26
N LYS A 98 2.80 -15.93 3.33
CA LYS A 98 3.55 -15.97 4.59
C LYS A 98 4.27 -14.64 4.81
N ILE A 99 3.96 -14.01 5.93
CA ILE A 99 4.68 -12.84 6.43
C ILE A 99 5.71 -13.36 7.43
N ASN A 100 7.00 -13.37 7.05
CA ASN A 100 8.07 -13.67 8.01
C ASN A 100 8.24 -12.48 8.95
N ILE A 101 7.62 -12.58 10.14
CA ILE A 101 7.60 -11.53 11.18
C ILE A 101 9.02 -11.30 11.75
N GLU A 102 9.82 -12.37 11.86
CA GLU A 102 11.13 -12.36 12.55
C GLU A 102 12.23 -11.54 11.86
N THR A 103 12.22 -11.39 10.53
CA THR A 103 13.20 -10.55 9.80
C THR A 103 12.69 -9.12 9.56
N SER A 104 11.51 -8.77 10.09
CA SER A 104 10.67 -7.69 9.56
C SER A 104 10.17 -6.67 10.57
N GLY A 105 10.64 -6.70 11.83
CA GLY A 105 10.16 -5.81 12.89
C GLY A 105 10.07 -4.33 12.50
N PHE A 106 11.06 -3.82 11.74
CA PHE A 106 11.05 -2.44 11.26
C PHE A 106 9.90 -2.12 10.28
N LEU A 107 9.47 -3.08 9.46
CA LEU A 107 8.32 -2.87 8.55
C LEU A 107 7.02 -2.83 9.32
N ILE A 108 6.83 -3.74 10.27
CA ILE A 108 5.64 -3.78 11.12
C ILE A 108 5.57 -2.48 11.92
N GLY A 109 6.70 -1.99 12.44
CA GLY A 109 6.80 -0.67 13.06
C GLY A 109 6.34 0.47 12.13
N SER A 110 6.81 0.51 10.87
CA SER A 110 6.38 1.54 9.92
C SER A 110 4.88 1.47 9.57
N VAL A 111 4.31 0.26 9.45
CA VAL A 111 2.87 0.07 9.20
C VAL A 111 2.05 0.54 10.42
N ILE A 112 2.46 0.16 11.63
CA ILE A 112 1.81 0.60 12.87
C ILE A 112 1.86 2.12 13.00
N ILE A 113 3.04 2.72 12.78
CA ILE A 113 3.20 4.19 12.80
C ILE A 113 2.28 4.85 11.77
N SER A 114 2.14 4.28 10.57
CA SER A 114 1.26 4.83 9.54
C SER A 114 -0.22 4.73 9.93
N VAL A 115 -0.65 3.63 10.54
CA VAL A 115 -2.02 3.47 11.05
C VAL A 115 -2.28 4.44 12.21
N LEU A 116 -1.34 4.58 13.15
CA LEU A 116 -1.45 5.53 14.25
C LEU A 116 -1.54 6.97 13.75
N MET A 117 -0.75 7.32 12.74
CA MET A 117 -0.81 8.63 12.12
C MET A 117 -2.14 8.87 11.40
N GLN A 118 -2.68 7.85 10.72
CA GLN A 118 -4.02 7.92 10.12
C GLN A 118 -5.10 8.16 11.18
N LEU A 119 -5.04 7.46 12.31
CA LEU A 119 -5.96 7.65 13.44
C LEU A 119 -5.80 9.05 14.04
N ALA A 120 -4.56 9.51 14.21
CA ALA A 120 -4.28 10.86 14.70
C ALA A 120 -4.94 11.91 13.79
N VAL A 121 -4.76 11.84 12.47
CA VAL A 121 -5.38 12.79 11.53
C VAL A 121 -6.91 12.76 11.60
N LEU A 122 -7.51 11.60 11.86
CA LEU A 122 -8.96 11.42 11.89
C LEU A 122 -9.61 11.96 13.17
N TYR A 123 -8.96 11.81 14.33
CA TYR A 123 -9.52 12.11 15.65
C TYR A 123 -8.96 13.37 16.31
N THR A 124 -7.89 13.96 15.77
CA THR A 124 -7.38 15.27 16.21
C THR A 124 -8.05 16.40 15.42
N PRO A 125 -7.98 17.67 15.89
CA PRO A 125 -8.49 18.84 15.15
C PRO A 125 -7.87 19.05 13.76
N LEU A 126 -6.87 18.22 13.37
CA LEU A 126 -6.39 18.16 12.00
C LEU A 126 -7.48 17.73 11.01
N ASN A 127 -8.55 17.06 11.45
CA ASN A 127 -9.68 16.72 10.59
C ASN A 127 -10.25 17.95 9.85
N VAL A 128 -10.27 19.14 10.48
CA VAL A 128 -10.69 20.41 9.87
C VAL A 128 -9.75 20.84 8.75
N ALA A 129 -8.43 20.71 8.97
CA ALA A 129 -7.41 21.08 8.00
C ALA A 129 -7.38 20.14 6.77
N PHE A 130 -7.87 18.91 6.94
CA PHE A 130 -8.00 17.93 5.86
C PHE A 130 -9.42 17.85 5.28
N LYS A 131 -10.40 18.55 5.86
CA LYS A 131 -11.83 18.42 5.54
C LYS A 131 -12.31 16.97 5.61
N ILE A 132 -11.86 16.25 6.63
CA ILE A 132 -12.20 14.84 6.89
C ILE A 132 -13.25 14.79 7.99
N VAL A 133 -14.26 13.94 7.81
CA VAL A 133 -15.30 13.66 8.80
C VAL A 133 -14.93 12.39 9.56
N PRO A 134 -15.13 12.33 10.89
CA PRO A 134 -14.93 11.12 11.66
C PRO A 134 -15.77 9.96 11.10
N LEU A 135 -15.11 8.82 10.91
CA LEU A 135 -15.69 7.61 10.33
C LEU A 135 -16.21 6.70 11.42
N GLY A 136 -17.40 6.11 11.20
CA GLY A 136 -17.95 5.12 12.10
C GLY A 136 -17.22 3.77 11.97
N LEU A 137 -17.33 2.91 12.98
CA LEU A 137 -16.76 1.56 12.97
C LEU A 137 -17.22 0.73 11.75
N PHE A 138 -18.47 0.89 11.32
CA PHE A 138 -18.99 0.22 10.12
C PHE A 138 -18.30 0.68 8.82
N ASP A 139 -17.93 1.95 8.73
CA ASP A 139 -17.22 2.49 7.58
C ASP A 139 -15.80 1.87 7.52
N TRP A 140 -15.15 1.76 8.67
CA TRP A 140 -13.84 1.11 8.82
C TRP A 140 -13.85 -0.36 8.38
N ILE A 141 -14.86 -1.14 8.79
CA ILE A 141 -14.98 -2.55 8.39
C ILE A 141 -15.09 -2.68 6.88
N LYS A 142 -15.92 -1.82 6.24
CA LYS A 142 -16.05 -1.83 4.78
C LYS A 142 -14.75 -1.45 4.08
N ILE A 143 -14.04 -0.44 4.57
CA ILE A 143 -12.73 -0.04 4.04
C ILE A 143 -11.75 -1.20 4.14
N LEU A 144 -11.64 -1.85 5.31
CA LEU A 144 -10.77 -3.00 5.50
C LEU A 144 -11.11 -4.16 4.56
N LEU A 145 -12.40 -4.46 4.39
CA LEU A 145 -12.86 -5.54 3.53
C LEU A 145 -12.49 -5.26 2.07
N VAL A 146 -12.74 -4.04 1.58
CA VAL A 146 -12.36 -3.62 0.22
C VAL A 146 -10.84 -3.61 0.06
N SER A 147 -10.08 -3.08 1.02
CA SER A 147 -8.62 -3.05 0.93
C SER A 147 -7.97 -4.44 1.00
N CYS A 148 -8.59 -5.39 1.69
CA CYS A 148 -8.15 -6.78 1.72
C CYS A 148 -8.26 -7.45 0.34
N THR A 149 -9.25 -7.07 -0.48
CA THR A 149 -9.36 -7.62 -1.85
C THR A 149 -8.13 -7.30 -2.70
N LEU A 150 -7.55 -6.10 -2.54
CA LEU A 150 -6.31 -5.72 -3.23
C LEU A 150 -5.14 -6.61 -2.81
N TYR A 151 -5.01 -6.89 -1.50
CA TYR A 151 -3.97 -7.80 -0.99
C TYR A 151 -4.07 -9.18 -1.65
N ILE A 152 -5.28 -9.75 -1.69
CA ILE A 152 -5.54 -11.06 -2.29
C ILE A 152 -5.18 -11.05 -3.79
N ILE A 153 -5.68 -10.08 -4.56
CA ILE A 153 -5.44 -9.99 -6.01
C ILE A 153 -3.94 -9.90 -6.32
N LEU A 154 -3.22 -9.04 -5.60
CA LEU A 154 -1.80 -8.83 -5.84
C LEU A 154 -0.95 -10.03 -5.42
N GLU A 155 -1.25 -10.66 -4.29
CA GLU A 155 -0.53 -11.85 -3.82
C GLU A 155 -0.81 -13.06 -4.74
N SER A 156 -2.06 -13.26 -5.18
CA SER A 156 -2.41 -14.30 -6.17
C SER A 156 -1.65 -14.10 -7.48
N ARG A 157 -1.55 -12.86 -7.98
CA ARG A 157 -0.76 -12.55 -9.17
C ARG A 157 0.72 -12.83 -8.96
N LYS A 158 1.28 -12.45 -7.81
CA LYS A 158 2.68 -12.71 -7.45
C LYS A 158 2.98 -14.20 -7.42
N MET A 159 2.06 -15.00 -6.89
CA MET A 159 2.15 -16.46 -6.88
C MET A 159 2.11 -17.06 -8.29
N PHE A 160 1.24 -16.54 -9.17
CA PHE A 160 1.17 -16.98 -10.57
C PHE A 160 2.43 -16.63 -11.37
N MET A 161 3.03 -15.45 -11.14
CA MET A 161 4.29 -15.06 -11.78
C MET A 161 5.46 -15.91 -11.29
N ASN A 162 5.59 -16.13 -9.97
CA ASN A 162 6.59 -17.04 -9.42
C ASN A 162 6.46 -18.46 -9.99
N TYR A 163 5.24 -18.95 -10.20
CA TYR A 163 5.01 -20.28 -10.78
C TYR A 163 5.47 -20.38 -12.24
N ARG A 164 5.40 -19.28 -13.00
CA ARG A 164 5.87 -19.23 -14.40
C ARG A 164 7.40 -19.18 -14.51
N GLU A 165 8.10 -18.60 -13.54
CA GLU A 165 9.57 -18.63 -13.49
C GLU A 165 10.14 -19.98 -13.04
N THR A 166 9.33 -20.82 -12.39
CA THR A 166 9.73 -22.17 -11.95
C THR A 166 9.41 -23.29 -12.94
N LYS A 167 8.78 -23.00 -14.08
CA LYS A 167 8.67 -23.97 -15.17
C LYS A 167 9.89 -23.85 -16.08
N PRO A 168 10.67 -24.93 -16.25
CA PRO A 168 11.86 -24.94 -17.12
C PRO A 168 11.51 -24.69 -18.58
#